data_AF-A0A5C7XA54-F1
#
_entry.id   AF-A0A5C7XA54-F1
#
_cell.length_a   1.000
_cell.length_b   1.000
_cell.length_c   1.000
_cell.angle_alpha   90.00
_cell.angle_beta   90.00
_cell.angle_gamma   90.00
#
_symmetry.space_group_name_H-M   'P 1'
#
loop_
_entity.id
_entity.type
_entity.pdbx_description
1 polymer ?
#
loop_
_entity_poly.entity_id
_entity_poly.type
_entity_poly.pdbx_seq_one_letter_code
_entity_poly.pdbx_strand_id
1 'polypeptide(L)' 'MEFLLGFGILGSLIALALGLFWVWMLVDCLANQSEDKLVWFLVIFFLNLLGAFLYYLLARKKRLA' A
#
# COMPACT_ATOMS: atom_id res chain seq x y z
N MET A 1 12.98 29.80 11.47
CA MET A 1 12.10 29.41 10.34
C MET A 1 12.73 28.33 9.46
N GLU A 2 14.05 28.25 9.34
CA GLU A 2 14.77 27.30 8.46
C GLU A 2 14.64 25.83 8.90
N PHE A 3 14.63 25.55 10.20
CA PHE A 3 14.42 24.18 10.72
C PHE A 3 13.04 23.60 10.40
N LEU A 4 11.99 24.44 10.30
CA LEU A 4 10.64 24.01 9.95
C LEU A 4 10.54 23.62 8.46
N LEU A 5 11.29 24.31 7.59
CA LEU A 5 11.36 23.99 6.16
C LEU A 5 12.08 22.64 5.92
N GLY A 6 13.17 22.37 6.64
CA GLY A 6 13.88 21.09 6.56
C GLY A 6 13.02 19.89 7.00
N PHE A 7 12.28 20.05 8.10
CA PHE A 7 11.36 19.00 8.59
C PHE A 7 10.17 18.78 7.65
N GLY A 8 9.64 19.86 7.05
CA GLY A 8 8.54 19.77 6.07
C GLY A 8 8.92 19.02 4.79
N ILE A 9 10.16 19.18 4.31
CA ILE A 9 10.65 18.47 3.11
C ILE A 9 10.88 16.98 3.40
N LEU A 10 11.48 16.66 4.54
CA LEU A 10 11.66 15.27 4.96
C LEU A 10 10.33 14.54 5.18
N GLY A 11 9.37 15.19 5.83
CA GLY A 11 8.03 14.63 6.03
C GLY A 11 7.27 14.39 4.72
N SER A 12 7.38 15.31 3.76
CA SER A 12 6.72 15.17 2.45
C SER A 12 7.35 14.09 1.57
N LEU A 13 8.67 13.91 1.60
CA LEU A 13 9.34 12.80 0.94
C LEU A 13 8.91 11.43 1.49
N ILE A 14 8.79 11.31 2.82
CA ILE A 14 8.32 10.08 3.47
C ILE A 14 6.87 9.79 3.10
N ALA A 15 6.00 10.81 3.13
CA ALA A 15 4.61 10.67 2.72
C ALA A 15 4.46 10.24 1.25
N LEU A 16 5.27 10.81 0.35
CA LEU A 16 5.31 10.42 -1.06
C LEU A 16 5.80 8.98 -1.25
N ALA A 17 6.83 8.56 -0.52
CA ALA A 17 7.35 7.19 -0.58
C ALA A 17 6.31 6.17 -0.08
N LEU A 18 5.62 6.48 1.03
CA LEU A 18 4.51 5.67 1.55
C LEU A 18 3.33 5.59 0.57
N GLY A 19 2.98 6.72 -0.06
CA GLY A 19 1.95 6.77 -1.10
C GLY A 19 2.31 5.96 -2.34
N LEU A 20 3.55 6.09 -2.84
CA LEU A 20 4.06 5.30 -3.97
C LEU A 20 4.08 3.81 -3.64
N PHE A 21 4.52 3.43 -2.44
CA PHE A 21 4.52 2.05 -1.98
C PHE A 21 3.09 1.45 -1.93
N TRP A 22 2.12 2.24 -1.47
CA TRP A 22 0.72 1.84 -1.45
C TRP A 22 0.13 1.66 -2.85
N VAL A 23 0.37 2.61 -3.77
CA VAL A 23 -0.07 2.48 -5.17
C VAL A 23 0.57 1.26 -5.83
N TRP A 24 1.86 1.00 -5.57
CA TRP A 24 2.55 -0.16 -6.12
C TRP A 24 1.94 -1.49 -5.66
N MET A 25 1.52 -1.58 -4.39
CA MET A 25 0.77 -2.74 -3.86
C MET A 25 -0.61 -2.92 -4.51
N LEU A 26 -1.31 -1.83 -4.84
CA LEU A 26 -2.57 -1.89 -5.60
C LEU A 26 -2.36 -2.42 -7.01
N VAL A 27 -1.28 -1.98 -7.68
CA VAL A 27 -0.92 -2.45 -9.03
C VAL A 27 -0.54 -3.93 -9.00
N ASP A 28 0.26 -4.37 -8.02
CA ASP A 28 0.62 -5.79 -7.86
C ASP A 28 -0.63 -6.66 -7.61
N CYS A 29 -1.57 -6.17 -6.78
CA CYS A 29 -2.85 -6.83 -6.57
C CYS A 29 -3.67 -6.95 -7.87
N LEU A 30 -3.72 -5.91 -8.70
CA LEU A 30 -4.45 -5.94 -9.98
C LEU A 30 -3.76 -6.81 -11.04
N ALA A 31 -2.42 -6.88 -11.01
CA ALA A 31 -1.64 -7.63 -11.98
C ALA A 31 -1.60 -9.14 -11.68
N ASN A 32 -1.56 -9.51 -10.39
CA ASN A 32 -1.14 -10.85 -9.97
C ASN A 32 -2.23 -11.69 -9.26
N GLN A 33 -3.35 -11.07 -8.86
CA GLN A 33 -4.51 -11.76 -8.30
C GLN A 33 -5.62 -11.79 -9.34
N SER A 34 -6.22 -12.92 -9.70
CA SER A 34 -7.32 -12.98 -10.70
C SER A 34 -8.70 -13.07 -10.05
N GLU A 35 -8.77 -13.69 -8.89
CA GLU A 35 -9.98 -13.85 -8.10
C GLU A 35 -9.97 -12.82 -6.97
N ASP A 36 -11.11 -12.18 -6.70
CA ASP A 36 -11.25 -11.17 -5.63
C ASP A 36 -10.37 -9.90 -5.79
N LYS A 37 -9.87 -9.58 -6.99
CA LYS A 37 -9.12 -8.33 -7.29
C LYS A 37 -9.76 -7.10 -6.66
N LEU A 38 -11.08 -6.99 -6.80
CA LEU A 38 -11.87 -5.84 -6.38
C LEU A 38 -11.97 -5.74 -4.86
N VAL A 39 -12.07 -6.87 -4.16
CA VAL A 39 -12.11 -6.93 -2.68
C VAL A 39 -10.75 -6.52 -2.12
N TRP A 40 -9.66 -7.08 -2.64
CA TRP A 40 -8.32 -6.73 -2.19
C TRP A 40 -7.93 -5.29 -2.54
N PHE A 41 -8.37 -4.80 -3.69
CA PHE A 41 -8.25 -3.40 -4.06
C PHE A 41 -8.95 -2.51 -3.02
N LEU A 42 -10.21 -2.78 -2.65
CA LEU A 42 -10.92 -2.00 -1.63
C LEU A 42 -10.26 -2.09 -0.26
N VAL A 43 -9.76 -3.26 0.14
CA VAL A 43 -9.08 -3.45 1.44
C VAL A 43 -7.77 -2.67 1.49
N ILE A 44 -6.91 -2.77 0.47
CA ILE A 44 -5.69 -1.96 0.40
C ILE A 44 -6.06 -0.48 0.31
N PHE A 45 -7.11 -0.14 -0.46
CA PHE A 45 -7.51 1.24 -0.68
C PHE A 45 -8.02 1.94 0.59
N PHE A 46 -8.94 1.30 1.34
CA PHE A 46 -9.51 1.87 2.56
C PHE A 46 -8.61 1.72 3.78
N LEU A 47 -7.85 0.62 3.87
CA LEU A 47 -7.05 0.31 5.06
C LEU A 47 -5.56 0.65 4.90
N ASN A 48 -5.14 1.18 3.75
CA ASN A 48 -3.77 1.59 3.42
C ASN A 48 -2.71 0.56 3.88
N LEU A 49 -1.99 0.90 4.96
CA LEU A 49 -0.92 0.08 5.51
C LEU A 49 -1.45 -1.22 6.15
N LEU A 50 -2.60 -1.16 6.84
CA LEU A 50 -3.27 -2.34 7.39
C LEU A 50 -3.79 -3.26 6.28
N GLY A 51 -4.21 -2.66 5.16
CA GLY A 51 -4.75 -3.39 4.02
C GLY A 51 -3.66 -4.17 3.29
N ALA A 52 -2.49 -3.56 3.13
CA ALA A 52 -1.30 -4.23 2.60
C ALA A 52 -0.81 -5.37 3.53
N PHE A 53 -0.87 -5.18 4.85
CA PHE A 53 -0.50 -6.22 5.82
C PHE A 53 -1.45 -7.42 5.78
N LEU A 54 -2.76 -7.17 5.70
CA LEU A 54 -3.78 -8.20 5.51
C LEU A 54 -3.61 -8.91 4.15
N TYR A 55 -3.32 -8.17 3.07
CA TYR A 55 -3.03 -8.75 1.75
C TYR A 55 -1.87 -9.73 1.83
N TYR A 56 -0.77 -9.32 2.46
CA TYR A 56 0.40 -10.17 2.61
C TYR A 56 0.12 -11.45 3.41
N LEU A 57 -0.68 -11.39 4.47
CA LEU A 57 -1.02 -12.57 5.29
C LEU A 57 -2.04 -13.49 4.62
N LEU A 58 -3.09 -12.93 4.02
CA LEU A 58 -4.28 -13.67 3.61
C LEU A 58 -4.26 -14.00 2.11
N ALA A 59 -3.85 -13.07 1.24
CA ALA A 59 -3.74 -13.34 -0.20
C ALA A 59 -2.60 -14.32 -0.51
N ARG A 60 -1.50 -14.27 0.25
CA ARG A 60 -0.37 -15.21 0.10
C ARG A 60 -0.74 -16.65 0.49
N LYS A 61 -1.61 -16.84 1.49
CA LYS A 61 -2.13 -18.19 1.85
C LYS A 61 -2.98 -18.80 0.74
N LYS A 62 -3.77 -17.99 0.02
CA LYS A 62 -4.63 -18.46 -1.07
C LYS A 62 -3.84 -18.98 -2.29
N ARG A 63 -2.55 -18.63 -2.43
CA ARG A 63 -1.67 -19.11 -3.52
C ARG A 63 -1.01 -20.47 -3.22
N LEU A 64 -0.99 -20.89 -1.95
CA LEU A 64 -0.28 -22.11 -1.50
C LEU A 64 -1.23 -23.26 -1.10
N ALA A 65 -2.55 -23.01 -1.10
CA ALA A 65 -3.58 -23.99 -0.78
C ALA A 65 -4.16 -24.59 -2.05
#